data_AF-A0A158DFT1-F1
#
_entry.id   AF-A0A158DFT1-F1
#
_cell.length_a   1.000
_cell.length_b   1.000
_cell.length_c   1.000
_cell.angle_alpha   90.00
_cell.angle_beta   90.00
_cell.angle_gamma   90.00
#
_symmetry.space_group_name_H-M   'P 1'
#
loop_
_entity.id
_entity.type
_entity.pdbx_description
1 polymer ?
#
loop_
_entity_poly.entity_id
_entity_poly.type
_entity_poly.pdbx_seq_one_letter_code
_entity_poly.pdbx_strand_id
1 'polypeptide(L)'
;MIISPPFLPAEGLNMPAEKWKTDPIMDVVDTFELPHSGVFPIAFDQRWHCGMHLVPFGGAGQLEPVRAIADGEVVAYRVAKEAISDGQKDADGTTALNSNTGFVLLKHVTDTGEGRTITFYSLYMHLLDFINTNALVPQPNNPASDSSPNALPAWLLRDTDGVQAGGGKKVYRKDQLGFRGESQGEAHLHFEIFMTEEDFTAYFEQDGHPVALGEVDPKTPDSKDYWGHTYFVIPKDSAFVSVPPGLENLETKGRSPKPFFPALDADALDANSTLYVEAYFSRGERFMRAWLDKGDGKPVLLTPDPVQDKFEEYEYGLYERATALYETCPSDGYELLRFGRILSTDTPTLPADQQTTWVAVPFADGKTGYIDVNSADIQKLSDADFPLFMNWQKIEDGNTPFDQEGLCGYDELCEITGVTDVQSSTQGTMPAGFNHDPRVAAYVQSHAEARARLKGFICHAKSEWDASNNNDRYAGLNDPEGFFGKRKDVNPNGYENFIKFTEQSQFMGQTPLGEGKKFRFFHPTAFIRHFRKCGWLSRIELQHLLPRNVVQKSTPWKWQQVSLRGAASMLAVDNQDAMQRHWYPKLDYGPRD
;
A
#
# COMPACT_ATOMS: atom_id res chain seq x y z
N MET A 1 2.69 -2.31 -10.69
CA MET A 1 1.50 -3.04 -10.25
C MET A 1 0.24 -2.23 -10.48
N ILE A 2 -0.70 -2.77 -11.26
CA ILE A 2 -2.01 -2.15 -11.42
C ILE A 2 -2.94 -2.56 -10.26
N ILE A 3 -3.06 -1.71 -9.25
CA ILE A 3 -3.94 -1.93 -8.09
C ILE A 3 -4.81 -0.69 -7.81
N SER A 4 -6.00 -0.90 -7.23
CA SER A 4 -7.02 0.12 -6.92
C SER A 4 -7.48 -0.02 -5.47
N PRO A 5 -8.02 1.04 -4.85
CA PRO A 5 -8.77 0.87 -3.60
C PRO A 5 -10.03 0.01 -3.78
N PRO A 6 -10.56 -0.58 -2.70
CA PRO A 6 -11.79 -1.39 -2.72
C PRO A 6 -13.07 -0.56 -2.93
N PHE A 7 -12.96 0.77 -2.90
CA PHE A 7 -14.04 1.73 -3.21
C PHE A 7 -13.50 2.79 -4.17
N LEU A 8 -14.35 3.35 -5.04
CA LEU A 8 -13.94 4.32 -6.05
C LEU A 8 -14.70 5.67 -5.87
N PRO A 9 -14.45 6.39 -4.77
CA PRO A 9 -15.18 7.63 -4.48
C PRO A 9 -14.95 8.68 -5.58
N ALA A 10 -16.03 9.31 -6.03
CA ALA A 10 -16.00 10.31 -7.09
C ALA A 10 -15.18 11.55 -6.70
N GLU A 11 -15.16 11.88 -5.40
CA GLU A 11 -14.39 12.97 -4.81
C GLU A 11 -12.90 12.81 -5.08
N GLY A 12 -12.41 11.57 -5.15
CA GLY A 12 -11.02 11.22 -5.45
C GLY A 12 -10.61 11.46 -6.91
N LEU A 13 -11.55 11.82 -7.79
CA LEU A 13 -11.27 12.18 -9.19
C LEU A 13 -10.89 13.66 -9.34
N ASN A 14 -11.09 14.48 -8.30
CA ASN A 14 -10.74 15.89 -8.33
C ASN A 14 -9.22 16.05 -8.28
N MET A 15 -8.66 16.87 -9.17
CA MET A 15 -7.25 17.22 -9.11
C MET A 15 -6.99 18.21 -7.97
N PRO A 16 -6.11 17.89 -7.01
CA PRO A 16 -5.72 18.82 -5.97
C PRO A 16 -4.99 20.04 -6.56
N ALA A 17 -5.14 21.20 -5.91
CA ALA A 17 -4.50 22.44 -6.34
C ALA A 17 -2.98 22.32 -6.21
N GLU A 18 -2.56 21.78 -5.07
CA GLU A 18 -1.19 21.57 -4.73
C GLU A 18 -0.64 20.34 -5.50
N LYS A 19 0.51 20.50 -6.15
CA LYS A 19 1.03 19.53 -7.13
C LYS A 19 1.65 18.28 -6.51
N TRP A 20 2.05 18.33 -5.24
CA TRP A 20 2.77 17.28 -4.51
C TRP A 20 1.92 16.09 -4.00
N LYS A 21 0.59 16.10 -4.19
CA LYS A 21 -0.39 15.08 -3.80
C LYS A 21 -0.57 14.20 -5.02
N THR A 22 -0.05 12.99 -4.93
CA THR A 22 0.07 12.08 -6.06
C THR A 22 -1.11 11.11 -6.19
N ASP A 23 -1.91 10.93 -5.14
CA ASP A 23 -2.95 9.90 -5.10
C ASP A 23 -4.25 10.34 -4.39
N PRO A 24 -5.00 11.31 -4.96
CA PRO A 24 -6.19 11.88 -4.34
C PRO A 24 -7.30 10.86 -4.05
N ILE A 25 -7.38 9.76 -4.81
CA ILE A 25 -8.37 8.70 -4.55
C ILE A 25 -8.04 7.96 -3.25
N MET A 26 -6.75 7.67 -2.99
CA MET A 26 -6.33 7.05 -1.73
C MET A 26 -6.46 8.02 -0.57
N ASP A 27 -6.24 9.32 -0.78
CA ASP A 27 -6.44 10.34 0.26
C ASP A 27 -7.89 10.36 0.76
N VAL A 28 -8.88 10.16 -0.12
CA VAL A 28 -10.29 10.00 0.29
C VAL A 28 -10.52 8.65 0.96
N VAL A 29 -10.01 7.56 0.40
CA VAL A 29 -10.23 6.20 0.95
C VAL A 29 -9.62 6.04 2.34
N ASP A 30 -8.49 6.69 2.64
CA ASP A 30 -7.91 6.69 3.99
C ASP A 30 -8.83 7.34 5.03
N THR A 31 -9.77 8.21 4.63
CA THR A 31 -10.77 8.79 5.54
C THR A 31 -11.91 7.84 5.87
N PHE A 32 -12.03 6.70 5.18
CA PHE A 32 -13.07 5.70 5.41
C PHE A 32 -12.73 4.78 6.58
N GLU A 33 -11.50 4.81 7.09
CA GLU A 33 -11.11 4.02 8.25
C GLU A 33 -12.00 4.33 9.46
N LEU A 34 -12.49 3.28 10.13
CA LEU A 34 -13.35 3.38 11.32
C LEU A 34 -12.56 3.06 12.59
N PRO A 35 -11.86 4.04 13.20
CA PRO A 35 -10.84 3.76 14.22
C PRO A 35 -11.39 3.25 15.57
N HIS A 36 -12.68 3.43 15.86
CA HIS A 36 -13.25 3.00 17.13
C HIS A 36 -13.62 1.51 17.16
N SER A 37 -13.67 0.84 16.00
CA SER A 37 -13.93 -0.60 15.89
C SER A 37 -12.64 -1.44 15.80
N GLY A 38 -11.47 -0.85 16.09
CA GLY A 38 -10.15 -1.44 15.89
C GLY A 38 -9.37 -0.76 14.77
N VAL A 39 -8.05 -0.68 14.91
CA VAL A 39 -7.11 -0.05 13.97
C VAL A 39 -5.97 -1.04 13.77
N PHE A 40 -5.65 -1.38 12.52
CA PHE A 40 -4.57 -2.32 12.23
C PHE A 40 -3.27 -1.97 13.00
N PRO A 41 -2.61 -2.94 13.67
CA PRO A 41 -2.96 -4.36 13.78
C PRO A 41 -3.72 -4.73 15.08
N ILE A 42 -4.39 -3.78 15.73
CA ILE A 42 -4.95 -3.87 17.09
C ILE A 42 -6.48 -3.71 17.06
N ALA A 43 -7.18 -4.76 17.49
CA ALA A 43 -8.63 -4.76 17.59
C ALA A 43 -9.11 -3.94 18.80
N PHE A 44 -10.40 -3.63 18.85
CA PHE A 44 -10.99 -2.92 20.00
C PHE A 44 -10.78 -3.66 21.33
N ASP A 45 -10.60 -4.98 21.28
CA ASP A 45 -10.37 -5.87 22.40
C ASP A 45 -8.88 -6.20 22.60
N GLN A 46 -7.98 -5.40 22.01
CA GLN A 46 -6.52 -5.49 22.06
C GLN A 46 -5.91 -6.71 21.37
N ARG A 47 -6.72 -7.59 20.77
CA ARG A 47 -6.19 -8.73 20.03
C ARG A 47 -5.69 -8.31 18.66
N TRP A 48 -4.99 -9.21 17.97
CA TRP A 48 -4.65 -9.05 16.57
C TRP A 48 -5.88 -8.68 15.73
N HIS A 49 -5.80 -7.55 15.04
CA HIS A 49 -6.70 -7.11 13.98
C HIS A 49 -5.97 -7.23 12.64
N CYS A 50 -6.39 -8.18 11.82
CA CYS A 50 -5.65 -8.59 10.61
C CYS A 50 -5.96 -7.73 9.38
N GLY A 51 -6.82 -6.73 9.53
CA GLY A 51 -7.25 -5.85 8.45
C GLY A 51 -7.67 -4.47 8.96
N MET A 52 -8.61 -3.85 8.26
CA MET A 52 -9.20 -2.59 8.68
C MET A 52 -10.69 -2.52 8.34
N HIS A 53 -11.41 -1.67 9.06
CA HIS A 53 -12.82 -1.39 8.80
C HIS A 53 -12.95 -0.13 7.94
N LEU A 54 -13.63 -0.25 6.80
CA LEU A 54 -13.86 0.84 5.85
C LEU A 54 -15.35 1.19 5.77
N VAL A 55 -15.64 2.48 5.94
CA VAL A 55 -16.96 3.08 5.81
C VAL A 55 -16.88 4.17 4.75
N PRO A 56 -17.39 3.93 3.52
CA PRO A 56 -17.41 4.96 2.49
C PRO A 56 -18.35 6.10 2.91
N PHE A 57 -17.79 7.16 3.47
CA PHE A 57 -18.48 8.41 3.77
C PHE A 57 -18.46 9.30 2.51
N GLY A 58 -19.62 9.78 2.04
CA GLY A 58 -19.72 10.60 0.82
C GLY A 58 -20.20 9.82 -0.41
N GLY A 59 -20.34 10.53 -1.55
CA GLY A 59 -20.84 9.96 -2.80
C GLY A 59 -22.16 9.19 -2.68
N ALA A 60 -22.14 7.93 -3.10
CA ALA A 60 -23.30 7.03 -3.13
C ALA A 60 -23.56 6.32 -1.78
N GLY A 61 -22.69 6.49 -0.78
CA GLY A 61 -22.82 5.84 0.54
C GLY A 61 -22.88 4.31 0.42
N GLN A 62 -23.96 3.69 0.93
CA GLN A 62 -24.18 2.24 0.81
C GLN A 62 -24.29 1.76 -0.65
N LEU A 63 -24.63 2.65 -1.59
CA LEU A 63 -24.68 2.33 -3.02
C LEU A 63 -23.29 2.30 -3.68
N GLU A 64 -22.23 2.71 -3.00
CA GLU A 64 -20.86 2.55 -3.48
C GLU A 64 -20.47 1.06 -3.43
N PRO A 65 -20.26 0.39 -4.57
CA PRO A 65 -19.98 -1.03 -4.59
C PRO A 65 -18.56 -1.32 -4.10
N VAL A 66 -18.40 -2.46 -3.43
CA VAL A 66 -17.10 -3.05 -3.10
C VAL A 66 -16.47 -3.60 -4.38
N ARG A 67 -15.19 -3.30 -4.59
CA ARG A 67 -14.46 -3.53 -5.85
C ARG A 67 -13.26 -4.44 -5.65
N ALA A 68 -13.00 -5.32 -6.60
CA ALA A 68 -11.74 -6.05 -6.65
C ALA A 68 -10.57 -5.07 -6.81
N ILE A 69 -9.59 -5.13 -5.91
CA ILE A 69 -8.45 -4.19 -5.91
C ILE A 69 -7.48 -4.44 -7.07
N ALA A 70 -7.38 -5.67 -7.55
CA ALA A 70 -6.51 -6.12 -8.64
C ALA A 70 -7.14 -7.32 -9.35
N ASP A 71 -6.61 -7.66 -10.52
CA ASP A 71 -6.97 -8.92 -11.20
C ASP A 71 -6.64 -10.11 -10.29
N GLY A 72 -7.50 -11.12 -10.27
CA GLY A 72 -7.31 -12.25 -9.36
C GLY A 72 -8.19 -13.45 -9.66
N GLU A 73 -7.87 -14.54 -8.98
CA GLU A 73 -8.67 -15.76 -8.92
C GLU A 73 -9.46 -15.76 -7.61
N VAL A 74 -10.72 -16.17 -7.67
CA VAL A 74 -11.52 -16.39 -6.46
C VAL A 74 -11.00 -17.65 -5.77
N VAL A 75 -10.62 -17.54 -4.50
CA VAL A 75 -10.20 -18.68 -3.67
C VAL A 75 -11.42 -19.31 -3.02
N ALA A 76 -12.22 -18.49 -2.34
CA ALA A 76 -13.45 -18.87 -1.68
C ALA A 76 -14.40 -17.68 -1.58
N TYR A 77 -15.69 -17.95 -1.45
CA TYR A 77 -16.70 -16.92 -1.25
C TYR A 77 -17.92 -17.47 -0.52
N ARG A 78 -18.72 -16.57 0.05
CA ARG A 78 -20.05 -16.88 0.60
C ARG A 78 -20.99 -15.72 0.30
N VAL A 79 -22.17 -16.04 -0.22
CA VAL A 79 -23.29 -15.10 -0.29
C VAL A 79 -24.31 -15.58 0.72
N ALA A 80 -24.43 -14.86 1.83
CA ALA A 80 -25.43 -15.18 2.84
C ALA A 80 -26.81 -14.73 2.37
N LYS A 81 -27.83 -15.54 2.64
CA LYS A 81 -29.22 -15.17 2.36
C LYS A 81 -29.65 -13.92 3.14
N GLU A 82 -29.36 -13.92 4.44
CA GLU A 82 -29.73 -12.91 5.44
C GLU A 82 -28.55 -12.69 6.40
N ALA A 83 -28.52 -11.56 7.11
CA ALA A 83 -27.62 -11.37 8.25
C ALA A 83 -27.91 -12.37 9.38
N ILE A 84 -26.92 -12.61 10.25
CA ILE A 84 -27.04 -13.39 11.49
C ILE A 84 -27.15 -12.46 12.70
N SER A 85 -27.51 -13.03 13.85
CA SER A 85 -27.63 -12.29 15.11
C SER A 85 -26.51 -12.64 16.08
N ASP A 86 -25.99 -11.64 16.76
CA ASP A 86 -25.11 -11.75 17.94
C ASP A 86 -25.89 -12.00 19.25
N GLY A 87 -27.21 -12.11 19.18
CA GLY A 87 -28.10 -12.29 20.34
C GLY A 87 -28.78 -11.01 20.83
N GLN A 88 -28.48 -9.84 20.25
CA GLN A 88 -29.19 -8.60 20.54
C GLN A 88 -30.65 -8.65 20.06
N LYS A 89 -31.47 -7.79 20.67
CA LYS A 89 -32.90 -7.66 20.37
C LYS A 89 -33.20 -6.28 19.83
N ASP A 90 -34.07 -6.22 18.83
CA ASP A 90 -34.62 -4.97 18.33
C ASP A 90 -35.59 -4.34 19.34
N ALA A 91 -35.95 -3.07 19.12
CA ALA A 91 -36.85 -2.33 20.01
C ALA A 91 -38.24 -3.00 20.18
N ASP A 92 -38.65 -3.84 19.23
CA ASP A 92 -39.89 -4.61 19.26
C ASP A 92 -39.74 -6.00 19.92
N GLY A 93 -38.54 -6.33 20.40
CA GLY A 93 -38.22 -7.61 21.05
C GLY A 93 -37.89 -8.75 20.09
N THR A 94 -37.89 -8.52 18.78
CA THR A 94 -37.42 -9.50 17.80
C THR A 94 -35.89 -9.63 17.81
N THR A 95 -35.37 -10.70 17.22
CA THR A 95 -33.91 -10.93 17.15
C THR A 95 -33.30 -10.00 16.11
N ALA A 96 -32.36 -9.16 16.52
CA ALA A 96 -31.67 -8.26 15.62
C ALA A 96 -30.72 -9.07 14.71
N LEU A 97 -30.95 -9.04 13.40
CA LEU A 97 -30.02 -9.55 12.41
C LEU A 97 -29.06 -8.42 12.08
N ASN A 98 -27.88 -8.43 12.70
CA ASN A 98 -26.99 -7.28 12.77
C ASN A 98 -25.56 -7.58 12.27
N SER A 99 -25.35 -8.76 11.69
CA SER A 99 -24.02 -9.23 11.27
C SER A 99 -24.10 -9.98 9.95
N ASN A 100 -23.56 -9.40 8.88
CA ASN A 100 -23.42 -10.07 7.60
C ASN A 100 -22.17 -10.98 7.59
N THR A 101 -22.34 -12.18 7.08
CA THR A 101 -21.26 -13.18 6.97
C THR A 101 -20.77 -13.36 5.53
N GLY A 102 -21.33 -12.62 4.57
CA GLY A 102 -20.92 -12.67 3.18
C GLY A 102 -19.46 -12.23 2.99
N PHE A 103 -18.73 -12.91 2.12
CA PHE A 103 -17.34 -12.56 1.81
C PHE A 103 -16.88 -13.02 0.43
N VAL A 104 -15.80 -12.40 -0.05
CA VAL A 104 -15.00 -12.87 -1.17
C VAL A 104 -13.53 -12.88 -0.76
N LEU A 105 -12.82 -13.99 -1.00
CA LEU A 105 -11.37 -14.12 -0.84
C LEU A 105 -10.74 -14.29 -2.22
N LEU A 106 -9.79 -13.41 -2.55
CA LEU A 106 -9.10 -13.40 -3.83
C LEU A 106 -7.61 -13.72 -3.67
N LYS A 107 -7.05 -14.40 -4.66
CA LYS A 107 -5.60 -14.56 -4.86
C LYS A 107 -5.16 -13.72 -6.06
N HIS A 108 -4.09 -12.98 -5.89
CA HIS A 108 -3.50 -12.10 -6.89
C HIS A 108 -2.08 -12.55 -7.21
N VAL A 109 -1.70 -12.49 -8.48
CA VAL A 109 -0.33 -12.76 -8.95
C VAL A 109 0.01 -11.72 -10.01
N THR A 110 1.07 -10.95 -9.79
CA THR A 110 1.45 -9.85 -10.70
C THR A 110 2.94 -9.52 -10.60
N ASP A 111 3.50 -8.92 -11.64
CA ASP A 111 4.92 -8.56 -11.70
C ASP A 111 5.14 -7.17 -11.09
N THR A 112 6.21 -7.02 -10.31
CA THR A 112 6.59 -5.75 -9.66
C THR A 112 7.98 -5.25 -10.06
N GLY A 113 8.74 -6.06 -10.78
CA GLY A 113 10.10 -5.77 -11.23
C GLY A 113 10.59 -6.81 -12.23
N GLU A 114 11.87 -6.75 -12.56
CA GLU A 114 12.49 -7.70 -13.50
C GLU A 114 12.60 -9.07 -12.83
N GLY A 115 11.94 -10.10 -13.38
CA GLY A 115 11.98 -11.45 -12.79
C GLY A 115 11.34 -11.54 -11.39
N ARG A 116 10.53 -10.55 -11.02
CA ARG A 116 9.95 -10.41 -9.68
C ARG A 116 8.43 -10.39 -9.73
N THR A 117 7.84 -11.44 -9.17
CA THR A 117 6.38 -11.65 -9.15
C THR A 117 5.92 -11.72 -7.69
N ILE A 118 4.92 -10.92 -7.34
CA ILE A 118 4.27 -10.95 -6.03
C ILE A 118 3.01 -11.81 -6.09
N THR A 119 2.83 -12.65 -5.07
CA THR A 119 1.57 -13.36 -4.81
C THR A 119 1.00 -12.89 -3.49
N PHE A 120 -0.24 -12.37 -3.50
CA PHE A 120 -0.91 -11.91 -2.28
C PHE A 120 -2.41 -12.19 -2.34
N TYR A 121 -3.08 -12.04 -1.20
CA TYR A 121 -4.51 -12.31 -1.05
C TYR A 121 -5.22 -11.05 -0.57
N SER A 122 -6.47 -10.89 -0.97
CA SER A 122 -7.35 -9.86 -0.41
C SER A 122 -8.68 -10.46 0.02
N LEU A 123 -9.13 -10.09 1.23
CA LEU A 123 -10.38 -10.54 1.81
C LEU A 123 -11.34 -9.35 1.96
N TYR A 124 -12.57 -9.52 1.46
CA TYR A 124 -13.66 -8.56 1.57
C TYR A 124 -14.75 -9.21 2.42
N MET A 125 -14.83 -8.85 3.70
CA MET A 125 -15.70 -9.47 4.70
C MET A 125 -16.82 -8.52 5.14
N HIS A 126 -17.92 -9.09 5.62
CA HIS A 126 -19.17 -8.37 5.92
C HIS A 126 -19.84 -7.76 4.67
N LEU A 127 -19.84 -8.50 3.56
CA LEU A 127 -20.61 -8.14 2.38
C LEU A 127 -22.12 -8.31 2.64
N LEU A 128 -22.90 -7.34 2.17
CA LEU A 128 -24.36 -7.29 2.33
C LEU A 128 -25.01 -8.59 1.84
N ASP A 129 -25.99 -9.07 2.59
CA ASP A 129 -26.72 -10.30 2.26
C ASP A 129 -27.56 -10.17 0.99
N PHE A 130 -27.98 -11.31 0.46
CA PHE A 130 -28.73 -11.42 -0.78
C PHE A 130 -30.07 -10.67 -0.75
N ILE A 131 -30.84 -10.77 0.35
CA ILE A 131 -32.14 -10.12 0.46
C ILE A 131 -31.96 -8.60 0.41
N ASN A 132 -31.07 -8.06 1.23
CA ASN A 132 -30.83 -6.63 1.29
C ASN A 132 -30.14 -6.09 0.04
N THR A 133 -29.29 -6.87 -0.63
CA THR A 133 -28.69 -6.50 -1.92
C THR A 133 -29.76 -6.36 -3.02
N ASN A 134 -30.75 -7.25 -3.07
CA ASN A 134 -31.87 -7.16 -4.02
C ASN A 134 -32.80 -5.97 -3.73
N ALA A 135 -32.93 -5.59 -2.46
CA ALA A 135 -33.69 -4.42 -2.06
C ALA A 135 -32.94 -3.11 -2.37
N LEU A 136 -31.61 -3.12 -2.27
CA LEU A 136 -30.75 -1.96 -2.45
C LEU A 136 -30.60 -1.56 -3.92
N VAL A 137 -30.33 -2.52 -4.82
CA VAL A 137 -30.11 -2.26 -6.25
C VAL A 137 -30.87 -3.24 -7.15
N PRO A 138 -31.44 -2.79 -8.29
CA PRO A 138 -32.03 -3.69 -9.28
C PRO A 138 -30.98 -4.62 -9.88
N GLN A 139 -31.29 -5.92 -9.91
CA GLN A 139 -30.38 -6.92 -10.47
C GLN A 139 -30.47 -7.00 -12.00
N PRO A 140 -29.34 -7.24 -12.70
CA PRO A 140 -29.35 -7.38 -14.16
C PRO A 140 -30.16 -8.60 -14.58
N ASN A 141 -30.95 -8.48 -15.65
CA ASN A 141 -31.70 -9.60 -16.22
C ASN A 141 -30.80 -10.73 -16.75
N ASN A 142 -29.61 -10.36 -17.26
CA ASN A 142 -28.60 -11.27 -17.79
C ASN A 142 -27.24 -10.94 -17.14
N PRO A 143 -26.99 -11.38 -15.89
CA PRO A 143 -25.72 -11.13 -15.22
C PRO A 143 -24.56 -11.81 -15.97
N ALA A 144 -23.38 -11.21 -15.89
CA ALA A 144 -22.15 -11.85 -16.38
C ALA A 144 -21.89 -13.15 -15.60
N SER A 145 -21.38 -14.18 -16.28
CA SER A 145 -21.08 -15.46 -15.62
C SER A 145 -19.93 -15.35 -14.63
N ASP A 146 -18.91 -14.56 -14.98
CA ASP A 146 -17.63 -14.54 -14.26
C ASP A 146 -17.49 -13.25 -13.46
N SER A 147 -17.45 -12.09 -14.12
CA SER A 147 -17.24 -10.82 -13.43
C SER A 147 -17.70 -9.63 -14.28
N SER A 148 -17.85 -8.46 -13.65
CA SER A 148 -18.22 -7.22 -14.35
C SER A 148 -17.89 -5.98 -13.50
N PRO A 149 -17.45 -4.87 -14.12
CA PRO A 149 -17.25 -3.60 -13.41
C PRO A 149 -18.56 -2.87 -13.15
N ASN A 150 -19.66 -3.27 -13.78
CA ASN A 150 -20.90 -2.50 -13.79
C ASN A 150 -22.05 -3.17 -13.02
N ALA A 151 -21.92 -4.44 -12.66
CA ALA A 151 -22.92 -5.19 -11.92
C ALA A 151 -22.28 -6.41 -11.26
N LEU A 152 -22.97 -6.98 -10.26
CA LEU A 152 -22.56 -8.25 -9.67
C LEU A 152 -22.69 -9.41 -10.70
N PRO A 153 -21.75 -10.35 -10.72
CA PRO A 153 -21.84 -11.56 -11.54
C PRO A 153 -22.83 -12.58 -10.97
N ALA A 154 -23.26 -13.53 -11.80
CA ALA A 154 -24.31 -14.49 -11.48
C ALA A 154 -24.05 -15.33 -10.20
N TRP A 155 -22.79 -15.59 -9.88
CA TRP A 155 -22.41 -16.36 -8.68
C TRP A 155 -22.46 -15.55 -7.38
N LEU A 156 -22.57 -14.22 -7.46
CA LEU A 156 -22.79 -13.31 -6.34
C LEU A 156 -24.27 -12.92 -6.16
N LEU A 157 -25.16 -13.44 -7.01
CA LEU A 157 -26.60 -13.09 -7.02
C LEU A 157 -27.51 -14.21 -6.53
N ARG A 158 -26.99 -15.07 -5.66
CA ARG A 158 -27.77 -16.16 -5.05
C ARG A 158 -27.13 -16.59 -3.75
N ASP A 159 -27.96 -16.98 -2.79
CA ASP A 159 -27.51 -17.68 -1.59
C ASP A 159 -26.67 -18.91 -1.96
N THR A 160 -25.54 -19.05 -1.27
CA THR A 160 -24.59 -20.14 -1.49
C THR A 160 -24.76 -21.32 -0.53
N ASP A 161 -25.61 -21.21 0.49
CA ASP A 161 -25.78 -22.23 1.54
C ASP A 161 -24.43 -22.66 2.15
N GLY A 162 -23.63 -21.66 2.55
CA GLY A 162 -22.29 -21.86 3.11
C GLY A 162 -21.15 -21.39 2.20
N VAL A 163 -19.93 -21.82 2.53
CA VAL A 163 -18.71 -21.41 1.81
C VAL A 163 -18.56 -22.21 0.52
N GLN A 164 -18.25 -21.52 -0.57
CA GLN A 164 -18.02 -22.11 -1.88
C GLN A 164 -16.58 -21.91 -2.30
N ALA A 165 -15.97 -22.94 -2.87
CA ALA A 165 -14.69 -22.80 -3.56
C ALA A 165 -14.85 -21.89 -4.79
N GLY A 166 -13.82 -21.12 -5.12
CA GLY A 166 -13.90 -20.21 -6.26
C GLY A 166 -14.08 -20.92 -7.60
N GLY A 167 -13.57 -22.14 -7.74
CA GLY A 167 -13.84 -23.00 -8.92
C GLY A 167 -13.35 -22.40 -10.23
N GLY A 168 -12.15 -21.79 -10.22
CA GLY A 168 -11.52 -21.18 -11.39
C GLY A 168 -12.11 -19.84 -11.84
N LYS A 169 -13.07 -19.28 -11.09
CA LYS A 169 -13.63 -17.95 -11.36
C LYS A 169 -12.53 -16.90 -11.25
N LYS A 170 -12.57 -15.94 -12.17
CA LYS A 170 -11.65 -14.80 -12.20
C LYS A 170 -12.41 -13.51 -12.06
N VAL A 171 -11.76 -12.54 -11.44
CA VAL A 171 -12.22 -11.16 -11.37
C VAL A 171 -11.14 -10.26 -11.93
N TYR A 172 -11.56 -9.20 -12.57
CA TYR A 172 -10.68 -8.13 -13.00
C TYR A 172 -10.74 -6.99 -12.00
N ARG A 173 -9.65 -6.23 -11.96
CA ARG A 173 -9.55 -5.02 -11.18
C ARG A 173 -10.74 -4.09 -11.45
N LYS A 174 -11.38 -3.62 -10.37
CA LYS A 174 -12.60 -2.79 -10.32
C LYS A 174 -13.91 -3.52 -10.60
N ASP A 175 -13.90 -4.84 -10.77
CA ASP A 175 -15.13 -5.62 -10.83
C ASP A 175 -15.89 -5.54 -9.50
N GLN A 176 -17.22 -5.51 -9.57
CA GLN A 176 -18.07 -5.45 -8.38
C GLN A 176 -18.08 -6.80 -7.66
N LEU A 177 -17.83 -6.77 -6.36
CA LEU A 177 -17.80 -7.94 -5.48
C LEU A 177 -18.96 -7.98 -4.49
N GLY A 178 -19.63 -6.85 -4.26
CA GLY A 178 -20.75 -6.76 -3.33
C GLY A 178 -21.01 -5.32 -2.92
N PHE A 179 -21.78 -5.18 -1.85
CA PHE A 179 -22.02 -3.91 -1.16
C PHE A 179 -21.60 -4.07 0.30
N ARG A 180 -21.25 -2.96 0.95
CA ARG A 180 -20.98 -2.93 2.39
C ARG A 180 -22.19 -3.42 3.17
N GLY A 181 -21.99 -4.41 4.02
CA GLY A 181 -22.94 -4.85 5.02
C GLY A 181 -22.60 -4.28 6.39
N GLU A 182 -22.83 -5.07 7.41
CA GLU A 182 -22.65 -4.73 8.81
C GLU A 182 -22.06 -5.88 9.63
N SER A 183 -21.49 -5.55 10.78
CA SER A 183 -20.97 -6.49 11.77
C SER A 183 -21.30 -5.97 13.16
N GLN A 184 -22.06 -6.76 13.93
CA GLN A 184 -22.52 -6.41 15.28
C GLN A 184 -23.16 -5.01 15.37
N GLY A 185 -23.94 -4.65 14.34
CA GLY A 185 -24.62 -3.35 14.22
C GLY A 185 -23.76 -2.20 13.69
N GLU A 186 -22.45 -2.40 13.50
CA GLU A 186 -21.59 -1.43 12.84
C GLU A 186 -21.57 -1.69 11.34
N ALA A 187 -22.11 -0.75 10.56
CA ALA A 187 -22.09 -0.87 9.12
C ALA A 187 -20.68 -0.55 8.59
N HIS A 188 -19.94 -1.54 8.09
CA HIS A 188 -18.61 -1.38 7.51
C HIS A 188 -18.26 -2.55 6.59
N LEU A 189 -17.21 -2.38 5.77
CA LEU A 189 -16.49 -3.49 5.16
C LEU A 189 -15.28 -3.81 6.04
N HIS A 190 -15.07 -5.08 6.40
CA HIS A 190 -13.77 -5.52 6.93
C HIS A 190 -12.91 -5.96 5.74
N PHE A 191 -11.71 -5.39 5.62
CA PHE A 191 -10.83 -5.59 4.46
C PHE A 191 -9.42 -5.98 4.92
N GLU A 192 -8.90 -7.08 4.38
CA GLU A 192 -7.54 -7.58 4.69
C GLU A 192 -6.70 -7.72 3.41
N ILE A 193 -5.38 -7.54 3.56
CA ILE A 193 -4.39 -7.94 2.56
C ILE A 193 -3.29 -8.73 3.26
N PHE A 194 -2.96 -9.90 2.74
CA PHE A 194 -1.97 -10.78 3.34
C PHE A 194 -1.26 -11.67 2.33
N MET A 195 -0.17 -12.30 2.79
CA MET A 195 0.57 -13.32 2.05
C MET A 195 0.66 -14.60 2.89
N THR A 196 0.75 -15.75 2.24
CA THR A 196 1.24 -16.96 2.92
C THR A 196 2.71 -16.79 3.28
N GLU A 197 3.22 -17.57 4.24
CA GLU A 197 4.65 -17.53 4.59
C GLU A 197 5.54 -17.90 3.38
N GLU A 198 5.11 -18.85 2.57
CA GLU A 198 5.80 -19.26 1.33
C GLU A 198 5.83 -18.12 0.31
N ASP A 199 4.67 -17.51 0.02
CA ASP A 199 4.59 -16.40 -0.93
C ASP A 199 5.39 -15.17 -0.45
N PHE A 200 5.40 -14.92 0.86
CA PHE A 200 6.18 -13.83 1.46
C PHE A 200 7.68 -14.07 1.28
N THR A 201 8.15 -15.27 1.63
CA THR A 201 9.56 -15.67 1.45
C THR A 201 9.97 -15.57 -0.01
N ALA A 202 9.13 -16.06 -0.93
CA ALA A 202 9.37 -16.03 -2.37
C ALA A 202 9.52 -14.62 -2.95
N TYR A 203 8.99 -13.57 -2.28
CA TYR A 203 9.07 -12.19 -2.76
C TYR A 203 10.10 -11.32 -2.02
N PHE A 204 10.15 -11.42 -0.69
CA PHE A 204 11.00 -10.57 0.16
C PHE A 204 12.40 -11.16 0.37
N GLU A 205 12.57 -12.47 0.18
CA GLU A 205 13.81 -13.20 0.43
C GLU A 205 14.33 -13.89 -0.84
N GLN A 206 13.88 -13.42 -2.02
CA GLN A 206 14.32 -13.93 -3.32
C GLN A 206 15.79 -13.60 -3.57
N ASP A 207 16.59 -14.61 -3.91
CA ASP A 207 17.98 -14.45 -4.32
C ASP A 207 18.11 -13.45 -5.50
N GLY A 208 19.04 -12.51 -5.37
CA GLY A 208 19.25 -11.44 -6.35
C GLY A 208 18.31 -10.23 -6.22
N HIS A 209 17.25 -10.32 -5.39
CA HIS A 209 16.32 -9.22 -5.11
C HIS A 209 16.17 -8.95 -3.60
N PRO A 210 17.26 -8.91 -2.79
CA PRO A 210 17.16 -8.71 -1.36
C PRO A 210 16.48 -7.37 -1.04
N VAL A 211 15.46 -7.41 -0.18
CA VAL A 211 14.76 -6.22 0.31
C VAL A 211 15.35 -5.81 1.65
N ALA A 212 15.63 -4.53 1.85
CA ALA A 212 16.16 -3.97 3.09
C ALA A 212 15.07 -3.80 4.18
N LEU A 213 14.12 -4.74 4.25
CA LEU A 213 12.96 -4.66 5.12
C LEU A 213 13.38 -4.76 6.59
N GLY A 214 13.19 -3.67 7.33
CA GLY A 214 13.59 -3.57 8.75
C GLY A 214 15.08 -3.28 8.97
N GLU A 215 15.86 -3.02 7.93
CA GLU A 215 17.27 -2.66 8.06
C GLU A 215 17.44 -1.22 8.58
N VAL A 216 18.21 -1.06 9.65
CA VAL A 216 18.47 0.25 10.28
C VAL A 216 19.43 1.10 9.44
N ASP A 217 20.44 0.47 8.86
CA ASP A 217 21.46 1.10 8.01
C ASP A 217 21.40 0.55 6.57
N PRO A 218 20.32 0.82 5.83
CA PRO A 218 20.11 0.23 4.52
C PRO A 218 21.21 0.66 3.54
N LYS A 219 21.67 -0.28 2.71
CA LYS A 219 22.63 -0.02 1.63
C LYS A 219 21.90 0.09 0.30
N THR A 220 22.50 0.84 -0.63
CA THR A 220 22.08 0.83 -2.03
C THR A 220 22.04 -0.63 -2.51
N PRO A 221 20.89 -1.16 -2.95
CA PRO A 221 20.77 -2.56 -3.31
C PRO A 221 21.51 -2.83 -4.62
N ASP A 222 22.10 -4.01 -4.77
CA ASP A 222 22.69 -4.45 -6.04
C ASP A 222 21.61 -4.70 -7.11
N SER A 223 20.38 -4.98 -6.69
CA SER A 223 19.24 -5.16 -7.58
C SER A 223 18.95 -3.88 -8.40
N LYS A 224 18.46 -4.10 -9.62
CA LYS A 224 17.93 -3.07 -10.53
C LYS A 224 16.46 -2.77 -10.29
N ASP A 225 15.81 -3.48 -9.38
CA ASP A 225 14.43 -3.18 -9.01
C ASP A 225 14.34 -1.74 -8.52
N TYR A 226 13.51 -0.98 -9.21
CA TYR A 226 13.29 0.42 -8.90
C TYR A 226 11.88 0.82 -9.30
N TRP A 227 11.16 1.38 -8.34
CA TRP A 227 9.87 2.00 -8.60
C TRP A 227 9.47 2.96 -7.47
N GLY A 228 8.46 3.77 -7.77
CA GLY A 228 7.96 4.78 -6.85
C GLY A 228 8.95 5.92 -6.63
N HIS A 229 9.10 6.30 -5.37
CA HIS A 229 9.93 7.44 -4.96
C HIS A 229 11.39 7.00 -4.80
N THR A 230 12.33 7.92 -5.02
CA THR A 230 13.74 7.72 -4.65
C THR A 230 13.94 8.10 -3.20
N TYR A 231 14.84 7.41 -2.52
CA TYR A 231 15.32 7.83 -1.21
C TYR A 231 16.83 7.97 -1.18
N PHE A 232 17.32 9.01 -0.52
CA PHE A 232 18.73 9.23 -0.24
C PHE A 232 18.98 9.18 1.27
N VAL A 233 19.97 8.40 1.70
CA VAL A 233 20.49 8.42 3.07
C VAL A 233 21.82 9.16 3.04
N ILE A 234 21.81 10.39 3.55
CA ILE A 234 22.93 11.33 3.49
C ILE A 234 23.60 11.37 4.86
N PRO A 235 24.88 10.99 4.97
CA PRO A 235 25.57 10.91 6.25
C PRO A 235 25.92 12.30 6.79
N LYS A 236 26.23 12.34 8.08
CA LYS A 236 26.86 13.49 8.76
C LYS A 236 28.04 14.07 8.00
N ASP A 237 28.34 15.33 8.29
CA ASP A 237 29.44 16.09 7.70
C ASP A 237 29.34 16.27 6.16
N SER A 238 28.23 15.86 5.54
CA SER A 238 27.95 16.10 4.12
C SER A 238 27.82 17.60 3.84
N ALA A 239 28.55 18.08 2.84
CA ALA A 239 28.54 19.49 2.44
C ALA A 239 27.48 19.76 1.36
N PHE A 240 26.74 20.84 1.55
CA PHE A 240 25.77 21.38 0.60
C PHE A 240 26.30 22.68 0.00
N VAL A 241 26.13 22.84 -1.30
CA VAL A 241 26.59 24.02 -2.03
C VAL A 241 25.41 24.81 -2.60
N SER A 242 25.59 26.14 -2.70
CA SER A 242 24.58 27.04 -3.25
C SER A 242 24.38 26.84 -4.75
N VAL A 243 25.48 26.61 -5.48
CA VAL A 243 25.53 26.26 -6.89
C VAL A 243 26.66 25.25 -7.07
N PRO A 244 26.47 24.17 -7.85
CA PRO A 244 27.53 23.21 -8.11
C PRO A 244 28.78 23.84 -8.76
N PRO A 245 29.99 23.53 -8.27
CA PRO A 245 31.21 24.12 -8.80
C PRO A 245 31.40 23.86 -10.30
N GLY A 246 31.66 24.93 -11.07
CA GLY A 246 31.91 24.85 -12.52
C GLY A 246 30.65 24.73 -13.38
N LEU A 247 29.45 24.69 -12.78
CA LEU A 247 28.17 24.61 -13.48
C LEU A 247 27.36 25.91 -13.37
N GLU A 248 27.97 27.01 -12.91
CA GLU A 248 27.29 28.28 -12.61
C GLU A 248 26.69 28.95 -13.83
N ASN A 249 27.26 28.70 -15.01
CA ASN A 249 26.83 29.29 -16.28
C ASN A 249 25.98 28.34 -17.14
N LEU A 250 25.62 27.15 -16.63
CA LEU A 250 24.80 26.21 -17.38
C LEU A 250 23.31 26.57 -17.28
N GLU A 251 22.67 26.71 -18.43
CA GLU A 251 21.29 27.17 -18.57
C GLU A 251 20.54 26.40 -19.67
N THR A 252 19.21 26.43 -19.58
CA THR A 252 18.32 25.91 -20.63
C THR A 252 18.50 26.68 -21.93
N LYS A 253 18.32 26.00 -23.05
CA LYS A 253 18.27 26.60 -24.38
C LYS A 253 16.91 27.28 -24.57
N GLY A 254 16.87 28.36 -25.35
CA GLY A 254 15.63 29.00 -25.76
C GLY A 254 15.69 30.51 -25.70
N ARG A 255 14.51 31.15 -25.87
CA ARG A 255 14.39 32.61 -25.89
C ARG A 255 14.54 33.25 -24.50
N SER A 256 14.40 32.47 -23.44
CA SER A 256 14.57 32.90 -22.06
C SER A 256 15.26 31.78 -21.28
N PRO A 257 16.60 31.68 -21.41
CA PRO A 257 17.39 30.71 -20.67
C PRO A 257 17.15 30.82 -19.17
N LYS A 258 17.03 29.67 -18.51
CA LYS A 258 16.94 29.55 -17.05
C LYS A 258 18.14 28.74 -16.56
N PRO A 259 18.79 29.11 -15.44
CA PRO A 259 19.91 28.33 -14.91
C PRO A 259 19.44 26.92 -14.53
N PHE A 260 20.21 25.88 -14.86
CA PHE A 260 19.92 24.53 -14.39
C PHE A 260 20.05 24.39 -12.87
N PHE A 261 20.90 25.22 -12.27
CA PHE A 261 21.13 25.28 -10.84
C PHE A 261 20.87 26.69 -10.30
N PRO A 262 19.60 27.08 -10.10
CA PRO A 262 19.28 28.31 -9.37
C PRO A 262 19.97 28.34 -8.01
N ALA A 263 20.45 29.49 -7.57
CA ALA A 263 21.15 29.62 -6.29
C ALA A 263 20.30 29.18 -5.10
N LEU A 264 20.91 28.35 -4.26
CA LEU A 264 20.35 27.78 -3.04
C LEU A 264 21.19 28.18 -1.81
N ASP A 265 20.96 27.54 -0.68
CA ASP A 265 21.77 27.69 0.53
C ASP A 265 23.02 26.79 0.46
N ALA A 266 24.03 27.15 1.25
CA ALA A 266 25.24 26.36 1.43
C ALA A 266 25.51 26.20 2.93
N ASP A 267 25.80 24.97 3.36
CA ASP A 267 26.10 24.62 4.74
C ASP A 267 26.64 23.18 4.79
N ALA A 268 26.84 22.63 5.98
CA ALA A 268 27.10 21.20 6.16
C ALA A 268 26.12 20.57 7.15
N LEU A 269 25.86 19.27 6.98
CA LEU A 269 25.15 18.50 7.98
C LEU A 269 25.98 18.41 9.26
N ASP A 270 25.33 18.45 10.43
CA ASP A 270 26.06 18.35 11.69
C ASP A 270 26.69 16.96 11.89
N ALA A 271 27.71 16.90 12.76
CA ALA A 271 28.57 15.74 12.95
C ALA A 271 27.90 14.51 13.62
N ASN A 272 26.62 14.59 13.97
CA ASN A 272 25.87 13.49 14.56
C ASN A 272 24.58 13.15 13.78
N SER A 273 24.26 13.92 12.74
CA SER A 273 22.99 13.75 12.05
C SER A 273 23.09 12.87 10.80
N THR A 274 22.02 12.13 10.55
CA THR A 274 21.75 11.47 9.27
C THR A 274 20.50 12.09 8.67
N LEU A 275 20.59 12.47 7.40
CA LEU A 275 19.48 13.08 6.66
C LEU A 275 18.88 12.04 5.71
N TYR A 276 17.59 11.78 5.87
CA TYR A 276 16.81 10.92 4.99
C TYR A 276 15.98 11.80 4.06
N VAL A 277 16.12 11.62 2.75
CA VAL A 277 15.43 12.46 1.76
C VAL A 277 14.62 11.56 0.83
N GLU A 278 13.31 11.83 0.75
CA GLU A 278 12.41 11.30 -0.27
C GLU A 278 12.36 12.28 -1.45
N ALA A 279 12.60 11.78 -2.66
CA ALA A 279 12.51 12.53 -3.91
C ALA A 279 11.48 11.88 -4.84
N TYR A 280 10.60 12.69 -5.41
CA TYR A 280 9.57 12.17 -6.33
C TYR A 280 9.12 13.21 -7.34
N PHE A 281 8.57 12.72 -8.45
CA PHE A 281 8.03 13.55 -9.52
C PHE A 281 6.51 13.60 -9.43
N SER A 282 5.94 14.79 -9.64
CA SER A 282 4.49 14.94 -9.77
C SER A 282 4.17 16.12 -10.67
N ARG A 283 3.29 15.88 -11.66
CA ARG A 283 2.78 16.90 -12.59
C ARG A 283 3.89 17.71 -13.28
N GLY A 284 5.00 17.06 -13.65
CA GLY A 284 6.13 17.66 -14.35
C GLY A 284 7.18 18.31 -13.45
N GLU A 285 6.95 18.37 -12.15
CA GLU A 285 7.88 18.96 -11.16
C GLU A 285 8.55 17.87 -10.32
N ARG A 286 9.65 18.23 -9.66
CA ARG A 286 10.32 17.41 -8.64
C ARG A 286 10.03 17.97 -7.24
N PHE A 287 9.69 17.08 -6.31
CA PHE A 287 9.44 17.40 -4.90
C PHE A 287 10.38 16.60 -4.00
N MET A 288 10.75 17.21 -2.87
CA MET A 288 11.59 16.63 -1.84
C MET A 288 10.89 16.68 -0.49
N ARG A 289 10.99 15.60 0.28
CA ARG A 289 10.66 15.60 1.70
C ARG A 289 11.86 15.09 2.48
N ALA A 290 12.17 15.68 3.63
CA ALA A 290 13.32 15.26 4.43
C ALA A 290 12.97 15.02 5.90
N TRP A 291 13.72 14.08 6.49
CA TRP A 291 13.74 13.78 7.92
C TRP A 291 15.18 13.83 8.42
N LEU A 292 15.36 14.34 9.63
CA LEU A 292 16.66 14.44 10.29
C LEU A 292 16.67 13.55 11.53
N ASP A 293 17.58 12.60 11.55
CA ASP A 293 17.94 11.85 12.76
C ASP A 293 19.20 12.48 13.35
N LYS A 294 19.19 12.82 14.64
CA LYS A 294 20.31 13.46 15.34
C LYS A 294 21.26 12.46 16.03
N GLY A 295 21.17 11.19 15.64
CA GLY A 295 21.95 10.08 16.18
C GLY A 295 21.23 9.28 17.26
N ASP A 296 19.91 9.46 17.42
CA ASP A 296 19.08 8.71 18.37
C ASP A 296 18.22 7.63 17.70
N GLY A 297 18.34 7.46 16.38
CA GLY A 297 17.58 6.47 15.62
C GLY A 297 16.13 6.88 15.38
N LYS A 298 15.78 8.16 15.62
CA LYS A 298 14.40 8.66 15.50
C LYS A 298 14.33 9.83 14.51
N PRO A 299 14.19 9.56 13.21
CA PRO A 299 14.09 10.60 12.20
C PRO A 299 12.90 11.53 12.45
N VAL A 300 13.16 12.83 12.57
CA VAL A 300 12.14 13.88 12.73
C VAL A 300 11.88 14.55 11.40
N LEU A 301 10.61 14.68 11.01
CA LEU A 301 10.22 15.33 9.76
C LEU A 301 10.64 16.81 9.74
N LEU A 302 11.47 17.20 8.79
CA LEU A 302 11.93 18.58 8.58
C LEU A 302 10.95 19.39 7.73
N THR A 303 10.33 18.74 6.75
CA THR A 303 9.49 19.40 5.73
C THR A 303 8.08 18.82 5.77
N PRO A 304 7.18 19.33 6.63
CA PRO A 304 5.79 18.88 6.71
C PRO A 304 5.11 18.87 5.33
N ASP A 305 5.32 19.95 4.58
CA ASP A 305 5.01 20.02 3.15
C ASP A 305 6.26 19.74 2.31
N PRO A 306 6.17 18.86 1.30
CA PRO A 306 7.23 18.63 0.34
C PRO A 306 7.70 19.93 -0.35
N VAL A 307 9.01 20.10 -0.45
CA VAL A 307 9.67 21.25 -1.09
C VAL A 307 9.80 21.00 -2.58
N GLN A 308 9.27 21.90 -3.41
CA GLN A 308 9.45 21.84 -4.86
C GLN A 308 10.86 22.29 -5.24
N ASP A 309 11.47 21.60 -6.21
CA ASP A 309 12.74 22.04 -6.81
C ASP A 309 12.58 23.44 -7.45
N LYS A 310 13.58 24.32 -7.28
CA LYS A 310 13.56 25.67 -7.87
C LYS A 310 13.74 25.64 -9.39
N PHE A 311 14.26 24.55 -9.94
CA PHE A 311 14.25 24.32 -11.37
C PHE A 311 12.87 23.80 -11.79
N GLU A 312 12.02 24.72 -12.25
CA GLU A 312 10.65 24.45 -12.73
C GLU A 312 10.62 23.53 -13.94
N GLU A 313 9.50 22.82 -14.13
CA GLU A 313 9.29 21.89 -15.25
C GLU A 313 10.36 20.79 -15.29
N TYR A 314 10.87 20.42 -14.11
CA TYR A 314 12.03 19.54 -13.94
C TYR A 314 11.95 18.28 -14.79
N GLU A 315 10.82 17.58 -14.77
CA GLU A 315 10.65 16.30 -15.47
C GLU A 315 10.68 16.49 -16.99
N TYR A 316 10.11 17.59 -17.50
CA TYR A 316 10.16 17.92 -18.93
C TYR A 316 11.57 18.37 -19.36
N GLY A 317 12.30 19.02 -18.46
CA GLY A 317 13.68 19.47 -18.68
C GLY A 317 14.74 18.38 -18.54
N LEU A 318 14.39 17.17 -18.08
CA LEU A 318 15.37 16.10 -17.82
C LEU A 318 16.23 15.75 -19.04
N TYR A 319 15.63 15.67 -20.24
CA TYR A 319 16.37 15.32 -21.46
C TYR A 319 17.43 16.37 -21.82
N GLU A 320 17.03 17.65 -21.79
CA GLU A 320 17.93 18.76 -22.07
C GLU A 320 19.07 18.81 -21.03
N ARG A 321 18.71 18.67 -19.75
CA ARG A 321 19.66 18.68 -18.65
C ARG A 321 20.64 17.52 -18.73
N ALA A 322 20.16 16.32 -19.04
CA ALA A 322 21.00 15.13 -19.23
C ALA A 322 21.99 15.32 -20.39
N THR A 323 21.52 15.89 -21.51
CA THR A 323 22.37 16.15 -22.68
C THR A 323 23.46 17.19 -22.41
N ALA A 324 23.16 18.19 -21.58
CA ALA A 324 24.11 19.24 -21.23
C ALA A 324 25.11 18.82 -20.15
N LEU A 325 24.71 17.97 -19.21
CA LEU A 325 25.56 17.55 -18.08
C LEU A 325 26.39 16.30 -18.38
N TYR A 326 25.90 15.41 -19.24
CA TYR A 326 26.49 14.09 -19.47
C TYR A 326 26.71 13.85 -20.97
N GLU A 327 27.50 14.70 -21.62
CA GLU A 327 27.73 14.68 -23.07
C GLU A 327 28.20 13.31 -23.60
N THR A 328 28.98 12.55 -22.81
CA THR A 328 29.47 11.21 -23.16
C THR A 328 28.34 10.19 -23.33
N CYS A 329 27.34 10.22 -22.44
CA CYS A 329 26.17 9.34 -22.51
C CYS A 329 24.97 10.01 -21.81
N PRO A 330 24.16 10.79 -22.55
CA PRO A 330 22.98 11.43 -21.98
C PRO A 330 21.94 10.44 -21.44
N SER A 331 21.89 9.21 -21.94
CA SER A 331 20.98 8.18 -21.43
C SER A 331 21.33 7.75 -20.01
N ASP A 332 22.60 7.48 -19.73
CA ASP A 332 23.08 7.19 -18.37
C ASP A 332 22.82 8.41 -17.46
N GLY A 333 23.12 9.61 -17.96
CA GLY A 333 22.86 10.86 -17.25
C GLY A 333 21.39 11.10 -16.91
N TYR A 334 20.47 10.71 -17.80
CA TYR A 334 19.04 10.78 -17.57
C TYR A 334 18.61 9.86 -16.43
N GLU A 335 19.13 8.62 -16.38
CA GLU A 335 18.87 7.69 -15.28
C GLU A 335 19.43 8.20 -13.96
N LEU A 336 20.65 8.76 -13.97
CA LEU A 336 21.24 9.40 -12.79
C LEU A 336 20.37 10.55 -12.25
N LEU A 337 19.89 11.45 -13.11
CA LEU A 337 19.04 12.58 -12.71
C LEU A 337 17.66 12.15 -12.19
N ARG A 338 17.14 11.01 -12.69
CA ARG A 338 15.80 10.53 -12.35
C ARG A 338 15.77 9.58 -11.15
N PHE A 339 16.76 8.70 -11.05
CA PHE A 339 16.79 7.58 -10.10
C PHE A 339 17.96 7.66 -9.12
N GLY A 340 18.92 8.57 -9.35
CA GLY A 340 20.19 8.60 -8.64
C GLY A 340 21.13 7.44 -9.03
N ARG A 341 20.70 6.53 -9.91
CA ARG A 341 21.40 5.29 -10.29
C ARG A 341 21.20 5.01 -11.76
N ILE A 342 22.18 4.34 -12.38
CA ILE A 342 22.07 3.77 -13.72
C ILE A 342 21.52 2.35 -13.56
N LEU A 343 20.36 2.08 -14.14
CA LEU A 343 19.62 0.82 -13.93
C LEU A 343 19.57 -0.02 -15.21
N SER A 344 19.72 0.60 -16.37
CA SER A 344 19.59 -0.05 -17.67
C SER A 344 20.69 -1.04 -18.03
N THR A 345 21.85 -1.01 -17.36
CA THR A 345 23.03 -1.81 -17.71
C THR A 345 23.92 -2.08 -16.49
N ASP A 346 24.58 -3.24 -16.47
CA ASP A 346 25.62 -3.56 -15.48
C ASP A 346 26.98 -2.94 -15.82
N THR A 347 27.13 -2.47 -17.07
CA THR A 347 28.33 -1.78 -17.54
C THR A 347 27.94 -0.40 -18.05
N PRO A 348 27.82 0.60 -17.16
CA PRO A 348 27.60 1.99 -17.55
C PRO A 348 28.62 2.48 -18.58
N THR A 349 28.16 3.33 -19.49
CA THR A 349 29.07 4.00 -20.44
C THR A 349 29.77 5.17 -19.76
N LEU A 350 29.09 5.87 -18.85
CA LEU A 350 29.71 6.89 -18.01
C LEU A 350 30.69 6.26 -17.00
N PRO A 351 31.98 6.66 -17.04
CA PRO A 351 32.94 6.33 -15.99
C PRO A 351 32.49 6.88 -14.63
N ALA A 352 32.84 6.21 -13.53
CA ALA A 352 32.39 6.57 -12.18
C ALA A 352 32.71 8.03 -11.78
N ASP A 353 33.85 8.57 -12.23
CA ASP A 353 34.27 9.96 -11.99
C ASP A 353 33.46 11.00 -12.81
N GLN A 354 32.61 10.55 -13.73
CA GLN A 354 31.67 11.38 -14.52
C GLN A 354 30.22 11.21 -14.09
N GLN A 355 29.94 10.43 -13.03
CA GLN A 355 28.59 10.16 -12.54
C GLN A 355 28.13 11.14 -11.45
N THR A 356 28.88 12.22 -11.18
CA THR A 356 28.46 13.26 -10.24
C THR A 356 27.07 13.79 -10.60
N THR A 357 26.17 13.79 -9.62
CA THR A 357 24.76 14.16 -9.82
C THR A 357 24.29 15.06 -8.70
N TRP A 358 24.23 16.36 -9.02
CA TRP A 358 23.79 17.38 -8.08
C TRP A 358 22.27 17.40 -7.94
N VAL A 359 21.78 17.15 -6.72
CA VAL A 359 20.36 17.17 -6.36
C VAL A 359 20.13 18.23 -5.30
N ALA A 360 19.09 19.05 -5.49
CA ALA A 360 18.65 20.01 -4.48
C ALA A 360 17.91 19.27 -3.38
N VAL A 361 18.37 19.37 -2.13
CA VAL A 361 17.74 18.70 -0.99
C VAL A 361 17.52 19.67 0.17
N PRO A 362 16.37 19.59 0.86
CA PRO A 362 16.18 20.29 2.12
C PRO A 362 17.02 19.61 3.19
N PHE A 363 17.92 20.37 3.82
CA PHE A 363 18.88 19.84 4.81
C PHE A 363 18.75 20.47 6.20
N ALA A 364 17.99 21.57 6.33
CA ALA A 364 17.64 22.21 7.58
C ALA A 364 16.34 23.01 7.41
N ASP A 365 15.76 23.49 8.51
CA ASP A 365 14.52 24.29 8.48
C ASP A 365 14.64 25.49 7.53
N GLY A 366 13.76 25.53 6.53
CA GLY A 366 13.75 26.55 5.48
C GLY A 366 14.97 26.59 4.55
N LYS A 367 15.96 25.70 4.70
CA LYS A 367 17.18 25.68 3.88
C LYS A 367 17.22 24.51 2.91
N THR A 368 17.60 24.79 1.67
CA THR A 368 17.81 23.77 0.63
C THR A 368 19.18 24.00 0.00
N GLY A 369 19.91 22.95 -0.37
CA GLY A 369 21.23 23.07 -1.01
C GLY A 369 21.51 21.90 -1.94
N TYR A 370 22.51 22.03 -2.81
CA TYR A 370 22.89 20.95 -3.72
C TYR A 370 23.90 20.01 -3.08
N ILE A 371 23.70 18.71 -3.28
CA ILE A 371 24.65 17.65 -2.91
C ILE A 371 24.82 16.66 -4.07
N ASP A 372 26.03 16.12 -4.23
CA ASP A 372 26.29 15.02 -5.17
C ASP A 372 25.80 13.70 -4.57
N VAL A 373 24.63 13.21 -5.02
CA VAL A 373 24.03 11.96 -4.52
C VAL A 373 24.76 10.70 -5.01
N ASN A 374 25.77 10.83 -5.87
CA ASN A 374 26.67 9.75 -6.28
C ASN A 374 28.00 9.73 -5.52
N SER A 375 28.16 10.56 -4.50
CA SER A 375 29.21 10.38 -3.51
C SER A 375 29.11 9.00 -2.86
N ALA A 376 30.25 8.34 -2.61
CA ALA A 376 30.33 6.93 -2.21
C ALA A 376 29.58 6.60 -0.90
N ASP A 377 29.45 7.57 0.01
CA ASP A 377 28.84 7.35 1.33
C ASP A 377 27.31 7.51 1.32
N ILE A 378 26.73 8.08 0.25
CA ILE A 378 25.28 8.31 0.14
C ILE A 378 24.60 7.05 -0.38
N GLN A 379 23.62 6.53 0.38
CA GLN A 379 22.84 5.37 -0.04
C GLN A 379 21.63 5.81 -0.86
N LYS A 380 21.30 5.05 -1.91
CA LYS A 380 20.17 5.31 -2.81
C LYS A 380 19.22 4.12 -2.81
N LEU A 381 17.99 4.37 -2.38
CA LEU A 381 16.93 3.37 -2.29
C LEU A 381 15.72 3.84 -3.11
N SER A 382 14.71 2.99 -3.19
CA SER A 382 13.40 3.33 -3.73
C SER A 382 12.28 2.68 -2.91
N ASP A 383 11.02 2.86 -3.32
CA ASP A 383 9.92 2.13 -2.70
C ASP A 383 10.08 0.60 -2.85
N ALA A 384 10.87 0.12 -3.82
CA ALA A 384 11.18 -1.31 -3.98
C ALA A 384 11.90 -1.93 -2.77
N ASP A 385 12.51 -1.12 -1.91
CA ASP A 385 13.40 -1.55 -0.83
C ASP A 385 12.72 -1.61 0.54
N PHE A 386 11.47 -1.14 0.66
CA PHE A 386 10.71 -1.12 1.92
C PHE A 386 11.53 -0.55 3.11
N PRO A 387 12.05 0.69 3.00
CA PRO A 387 12.95 1.24 4.02
C PRO A 387 12.26 1.43 5.38
N LEU A 388 12.99 1.12 6.46
CA LEU A 388 12.51 1.24 7.84
C LEU A 388 12.12 2.68 8.22
N PHE A 389 12.83 3.70 7.74
CA PHE A 389 12.48 5.11 8.00
C PHE A 389 11.17 5.53 7.32
N MET A 390 10.64 4.73 6.40
CA MET A 390 9.28 4.83 5.86
C MET A 390 8.30 3.89 6.59
N ASN A 391 8.65 3.45 7.79
CA ASN A 391 7.92 2.62 8.75
C ASN A 391 7.81 1.11 8.44
N TRP A 392 8.36 0.63 7.32
CA TRP A 392 8.24 -0.78 6.95
C TRP A 392 9.07 -1.70 7.86
N GLN A 393 8.41 -2.63 8.55
CA GLN A 393 9.08 -3.59 9.43
C GLN A 393 8.27 -4.88 9.64
N LYS A 394 8.97 -5.99 9.90
CA LYS A 394 8.36 -7.26 10.29
C LYS A 394 7.96 -7.21 11.78
N ILE A 395 6.73 -7.65 12.07
CA ILE A 395 6.22 -7.86 13.43
C ILE A 395 5.99 -9.34 13.63
N GLU A 396 6.75 -9.95 14.53
CA GLU A 396 6.75 -11.39 14.76
C GLU A 396 7.22 -11.74 16.17
N ASP A 397 7.25 -13.03 16.50
CA ASP A 397 7.62 -13.50 17.84
C ASP A 397 9.03 -12.96 18.21
N GLY A 398 9.11 -12.12 19.25
CA GLY A 398 10.34 -11.45 19.70
C GLY A 398 10.46 -9.97 19.32
N ASN A 399 9.68 -9.47 18.35
CA ASN A 399 9.54 -8.04 18.02
C ASN A 399 8.07 -7.73 17.76
N THR A 400 7.27 -7.73 18.82
CA THR A 400 5.80 -7.59 18.73
C THR A 400 5.24 -6.99 20.01
N PRO A 401 4.22 -6.11 19.93
CA PRO A 401 3.56 -5.59 21.11
C PRO A 401 2.52 -6.56 21.70
N PHE A 402 2.38 -7.76 21.13
CA PHE A 402 1.39 -8.76 21.55
C PHE A 402 2.03 -9.85 22.40
N ASP A 403 1.39 -10.19 23.52
CA ASP A 403 1.83 -11.27 24.40
C ASP A 403 1.52 -12.68 23.85
N GLN A 404 1.78 -13.72 24.66
CA GLN A 404 1.53 -15.12 24.28
C GLN A 404 0.03 -15.45 24.11
N GLU A 405 -0.86 -14.65 24.71
CA GLU A 405 -2.31 -14.75 24.57
C GLU A 405 -2.81 -13.94 23.36
N GLY A 406 -1.91 -13.21 22.69
CA GLY A 406 -2.21 -12.38 21.55
C GLY A 406 -2.87 -11.05 21.92
N LEU A 407 -2.66 -10.56 23.15
CA LEU A 407 -3.13 -9.25 23.63
C LEU A 407 -2.03 -8.20 23.50
N CYS A 408 -2.37 -7.03 22.96
CA CYS A 408 -1.46 -5.91 22.82
C CYS A 408 -1.20 -5.23 24.18
N GLY A 409 0.06 -5.21 24.61
CA GLY A 409 0.52 -4.45 25.77
C GLY A 409 0.73 -2.98 25.44
N TYR A 410 0.42 -2.09 26.38
CA TYR A 410 0.56 -0.64 26.20
C TYR A 410 2.03 -0.21 26.15
N ASP A 411 2.85 -0.69 27.09
CA ASP A 411 4.25 -0.27 27.21
C ASP A 411 5.05 -0.78 25.99
N GLU A 412 4.80 -2.01 25.56
CA GLU A 412 5.38 -2.62 24.37
C GLU A 412 4.94 -1.92 23.09
N LEU A 413 3.68 -1.47 23.02
CA LEU A 413 3.18 -0.67 21.90
C LEU A 413 3.86 0.70 21.83
N CYS A 414 4.06 1.38 22.97
CA CYS A 414 4.80 2.64 23.02
C CYS A 414 6.28 2.44 22.65
N GLU A 415 6.89 1.33 23.06
CA GLU A 415 8.27 1.00 22.73
C GLU A 415 8.45 0.75 21.23
N ILE A 416 7.65 -0.14 20.64
CA ILE A 416 7.81 -0.52 19.23
C ILE A 416 7.44 0.60 18.27
N THR A 417 6.48 1.44 18.65
CA THR A 417 6.18 2.66 17.89
C THR A 417 7.18 3.76 18.22
N GLY A 418 7.91 3.73 19.32
CA GLY A 418 8.86 4.77 19.72
C GLY A 418 8.25 6.15 19.96
N VAL A 419 6.91 6.26 20.05
CA VAL A 419 6.16 7.51 20.25
C VAL A 419 5.82 7.66 21.73
N THR A 420 6.37 8.71 22.34
CA THR A 420 6.21 8.99 23.78
C THR A 420 4.81 9.48 24.09
N ASP A 421 4.15 8.85 25.06
CA ASP A 421 2.89 9.30 25.61
C ASP A 421 3.13 10.21 26.83
N VAL A 422 2.87 11.51 26.67
CA VAL A 422 3.01 12.51 27.74
C VAL A 422 1.69 12.67 28.53
N GLN A 423 0.61 12.01 28.09
CA GLN A 423 -0.74 12.17 28.64
C GLN A 423 -1.22 10.93 29.38
N SER A 424 -0.51 10.53 30.44
CA SER A 424 -0.92 9.44 31.32
C SER A 424 -2.13 9.77 32.24
N SER A 425 -3.04 10.69 31.89
CA SER A 425 -4.03 11.21 32.86
C SER A 425 -5.46 11.51 32.40
N THR A 426 -5.93 11.04 31.24
CA THR A 426 -7.36 11.21 30.90
C THR A 426 -8.04 9.88 30.62
N GLN A 427 -8.86 9.44 31.59
CA GLN A 427 -9.86 8.39 31.42
C GLN A 427 -10.82 8.75 30.27
N GLY A 428 -10.57 8.19 29.09
CA GLY A 428 -11.58 8.12 28.03
C GLY A 428 -12.65 7.11 28.43
N THR A 429 -13.92 7.52 28.42
CA THR A 429 -15.06 6.66 28.73
C THR A 429 -15.32 5.71 27.57
N MET A 430 -14.68 4.54 27.59
CA MET A 430 -15.02 3.40 26.72
C MET A 430 -16.16 2.58 27.35
N PRO A 431 -16.90 1.76 26.58
CA PRO A 431 -17.98 0.93 27.10
C PRO A 431 -17.47 0.01 28.23
N ALA A 432 -18.05 0.16 29.43
CA ALA A 432 -17.73 -0.67 30.58
C ALA A 432 -18.21 -2.12 30.32
N GLY A 433 -17.30 -2.96 29.86
CA GLY A 433 -17.62 -4.34 29.51
C GLY A 433 -16.44 -5.27 29.67
N PHE A 434 -15.32 -4.96 29.02
CA PHE A 434 -14.22 -5.89 28.85
C PHE A 434 -13.00 -5.51 29.72
N ASN A 435 -12.27 -6.49 30.26
CA ASN A 435 -11.00 -6.28 31.01
C ASN A 435 -9.86 -5.87 30.05
N HIS A 436 -10.03 -4.80 29.30
CA HIS A 436 -8.96 -4.25 28.46
C HIS A 436 -8.30 -3.09 29.17
N ASP A 437 -6.98 -2.98 29.02
CA ASP A 437 -6.25 -1.78 29.40
C ASP A 437 -6.71 -0.57 28.56
N PRO A 438 -7.47 0.38 29.13
CA PRO A 438 -8.01 1.50 28.37
C PRO A 438 -6.90 2.39 27.76
N ARG A 439 -5.65 2.27 28.25
CA ARG A 439 -4.51 3.01 27.73
C ARG A 439 -4.18 2.66 26.28
N VAL A 440 -4.32 1.40 25.85
CA VAL A 440 -4.04 0.99 24.47
C VAL A 440 -4.97 1.69 23.49
N ALA A 441 -6.28 1.62 23.74
CA ALA A 441 -7.28 2.28 22.89
C ALA A 441 -7.09 3.80 22.88
N ALA A 442 -6.87 4.41 24.06
CA ALA A 442 -6.61 5.84 24.17
C ALA A 442 -5.36 6.24 23.38
N TYR A 443 -4.26 5.50 23.51
CA TYR A 443 -3.01 5.73 22.81
C TYR A 443 -3.19 5.73 21.29
N VAL A 444 -3.78 4.65 20.76
CA VAL A 444 -4.05 4.49 19.33
C VAL A 444 -4.96 5.60 18.81
N GLN A 445 -5.95 6.04 19.59
CA GLN A 445 -6.88 7.10 19.18
C GLN A 445 -6.24 8.51 19.22
N SER A 446 -5.42 8.81 20.22
CA SER A 446 -4.86 10.16 20.41
C SER A 446 -3.53 10.41 19.68
N HIS A 447 -2.79 9.36 19.28
CA HIS A 447 -1.46 9.50 18.68
C HIS A 447 -1.47 9.20 17.17
N ALA A 448 -1.67 10.23 16.35
CA ALA A 448 -1.63 10.10 14.89
C ALA A 448 -0.29 9.58 14.35
N GLU A 449 0.83 9.95 15.00
CA GLU A 449 2.16 9.45 14.65
C GLU A 449 2.28 7.93 14.91
N ALA A 450 1.79 7.44 16.04
CA ALA A 450 1.78 6.02 16.34
C ALA A 450 0.98 5.25 15.28
N ARG A 451 -0.22 5.73 14.94
CA ARG A 451 -1.02 5.15 13.84
C ARG A 451 -0.28 5.15 12.51
N ALA A 452 0.45 6.22 12.18
CA ALA A 452 1.25 6.27 10.96
C ALA A 452 2.35 5.20 10.92
N ARG A 453 2.96 4.88 12.08
CA ARG A 453 3.94 3.79 12.20
C ARG A 453 3.31 2.41 12.05
N LEU A 454 2.14 2.19 12.66
CA LEU A 454 1.40 0.92 12.56
C LEU A 454 1.08 0.55 11.10
N LYS A 455 0.90 1.54 10.21
CA LYS A 455 0.66 1.30 8.78
C LYS A 455 1.79 0.58 8.05
N GLY A 456 3.03 0.68 8.54
CA GLY A 456 4.19 0.01 7.96
C GLY A 456 4.45 -1.40 8.51
N PHE A 457 3.65 -1.86 9.48
CA PHE A 457 3.84 -3.17 10.09
C PHE A 457 3.42 -4.29 9.15
N ILE A 458 4.25 -5.33 9.10
CA ILE A 458 3.97 -6.60 8.42
C ILE A 458 3.83 -7.67 9.49
N CYS A 459 2.59 -7.97 9.86
CA CYS A 459 2.26 -8.74 11.05
C CYS A 459 2.19 -10.24 10.78
N HIS A 460 2.96 -11.02 11.54
CA HIS A 460 2.94 -12.47 11.51
C HIS A 460 1.93 -13.02 12.51
N ALA A 461 0.69 -13.20 12.06
CA ALA A 461 -0.44 -13.55 12.94
C ALA A 461 -1.27 -14.70 12.35
N LYS A 462 -2.07 -15.35 13.21
CA LYS A 462 -3.15 -16.24 12.77
C LYS A 462 -4.36 -15.39 12.35
N SER A 463 -5.09 -15.82 11.32
CA SER A 463 -6.30 -15.12 10.86
C SER A 463 -7.39 -15.13 11.93
N GLU A 464 -8.15 -14.03 12.03
CA GLU A 464 -9.36 -13.94 12.87
C GLU A 464 -10.47 -14.87 12.37
N TRP A 465 -10.41 -15.23 11.08
CA TRP A 465 -11.39 -16.07 10.38
C TRP A 465 -11.11 -17.57 10.50
N ASP A 466 -10.17 -17.96 11.37
CA ASP A 466 -9.76 -19.34 11.64
C ASP A 466 -10.30 -19.84 12.99
N ALA A 467 -11.30 -20.74 12.92
CA ALA A 467 -11.96 -21.29 14.09
C ALA A 467 -11.04 -22.16 14.96
N SER A 468 -9.99 -22.77 14.37
CA SER A 468 -9.05 -23.61 15.12
C SER A 468 -8.29 -22.82 16.20
N ASN A 469 -8.23 -21.49 16.07
CA ASN A 469 -7.55 -20.60 17.01
C ASN A 469 -8.44 -20.11 18.16
N ASN A 470 -9.74 -20.42 18.18
CA ASN A 470 -10.67 -19.85 19.14
C ASN A 470 -10.32 -20.18 20.60
N ASN A 471 -9.87 -21.41 20.85
CA ASN A 471 -9.50 -21.86 22.19
C ASN A 471 -8.29 -21.09 22.73
N ASP A 472 -7.30 -20.79 21.87
CA ASP A 472 -6.13 -20.01 22.28
C ASP A 472 -6.50 -18.53 22.39
N ARG A 473 -7.14 -17.97 21.35
CA ARG A 473 -7.44 -16.54 21.21
C ARG A 473 -8.42 -16.04 22.28
N TYR A 474 -9.41 -16.84 22.65
CA TYR A 474 -10.51 -16.40 23.52
C TYR A 474 -10.55 -17.10 24.87
N ALA A 475 -9.58 -17.97 25.22
CA ALA A 475 -9.54 -18.66 26.51
C ALA A 475 -9.72 -17.70 27.70
N GLY A 476 -8.94 -16.62 27.72
CA GLY A 476 -8.96 -15.63 28.80
C GLY A 476 -10.33 -14.94 29.02
N LEU A 477 -11.22 -14.97 28.03
CA LEU A 477 -12.59 -14.45 28.22
C LEU A 477 -13.45 -15.35 29.12
N ASN A 478 -13.15 -16.65 29.19
CA ASN A 478 -13.89 -17.64 29.97
C ASN A 478 -13.25 -17.94 31.34
N ASP A 479 -12.03 -17.47 31.58
CA ASP A 479 -11.37 -17.57 32.87
C ASP A 479 -12.19 -16.91 33.98
N PRO A 480 -12.02 -17.29 35.27
CA PRO A 480 -12.83 -16.75 36.37
C PRO A 480 -12.87 -15.23 36.43
N GLU A 481 -11.74 -14.59 36.14
CA GLU A 481 -11.62 -13.13 36.09
C GLU A 481 -11.95 -12.53 34.71
N GLY A 482 -12.10 -13.36 33.68
CA GLY A 482 -12.50 -12.98 32.33
C GLY A 482 -13.94 -12.48 32.24
N PHE A 483 -14.29 -11.90 31.08
CA PHE A 483 -15.62 -11.29 30.85
C PHE A 483 -16.78 -12.25 31.12
N PHE A 484 -16.72 -13.46 30.56
CA PHE A 484 -17.76 -14.47 30.72
C PHE A 484 -17.64 -15.19 32.07
N GLY A 485 -16.44 -15.38 32.59
CA GLY A 485 -16.25 -15.98 33.92
C GLY A 485 -16.91 -15.16 35.02
N LYS A 486 -16.71 -13.83 35.02
CA LYS A 486 -17.37 -12.90 35.96
C LYS A 486 -18.89 -12.86 35.82
N ARG A 487 -19.44 -13.31 34.68
CA ARG A 487 -20.87 -13.29 34.36
C ARG A 487 -21.51 -14.68 34.38
N LYS A 488 -20.81 -15.72 34.83
CA LYS A 488 -21.27 -17.11 34.75
C LYS A 488 -22.58 -17.36 35.50
N ASP A 489 -22.83 -16.63 36.59
CA ASP A 489 -24.08 -16.75 37.37
C ASP A 489 -25.30 -16.16 36.65
N VAL A 490 -25.11 -15.11 35.83
CA VAL A 490 -26.18 -14.39 35.14
C VAL A 490 -26.31 -14.78 33.66
N ASN A 491 -25.25 -15.30 33.07
CA ASN A 491 -25.19 -15.76 31.68
C ASN A 491 -24.31 -17.03 31.57
N PRO A 492 -24.79 -18.18 32.07
CA PRO A 492 -23.97 -19.41 32.17
C PRO A 492 -23.50 -19.95 30.82
N ASN A 493 -24.24 -19.68 29.74
CA ASN A 493 -23.91 -20.12 28.38
C ASN A 493 -23.27 -19.00 27.53
N GLY A 494 -22.87 -17.89 28.14
CA GLY A 494 -22.42 -16.70 27.43
C GLY A 494 -21.22 -16.95 26.53
N TYR A 495 -20.19 -17.63 27.05
CA TYR A 495 -18.99 -17.96 26.29
C TYR A 495 -19.29 -18.93 25.14
N GLU A 496 -20.09 -19.98 25.39
CA GLU A 496 -20.48 -20.94 24.34
C GLU A 496 -21.28 -20.28 23.22
N ASN A 497 -22.20 -19.36 23.58
CA ASN A 497 -22.97 -18.59 22.60
C ASN A 497 -22.07 -17.65 21.79
N PHE A 498 -21.10 -17.01 22.43
CA PHE A 498 -20.11 -16.17 21.76
C PHE A 498 -19.26 -16.98 20.77
N ILE A 499 -18.70 -18.13 21.17
CA ILE A 499 -17.93 -18.98 20.27
C ILE A 499 -18.79 -19.45 19.08
N LYS A 500 -20.02 -19.92 19.33
CA LYS A 500 -20.96 -20.31 18.26
C LYS A 500 -21.30 -19.16 17.31
N PHE A 501 -21.36 -17.93 17.80
CA PHE A 501 -21.55 -16.75 16.95
C PHE A 501 -20.31 -16.47 16.11
N THR A 502 -19.14 -16.43 16.73
CA THR A 502 -17.85 -16.18 16.06
C THR A 502 -17.58 -17.20 14.95
N GLU A 503 -17.81 -18.49 15.21
CA GLU A 503 -17.61 -19.58 14.25
C GLU A 503 -18.47 -19.45 12.98
N GLN A 504 -19.63 -18.77 13.04
CA GLN A 504 -20.47 -18.56 11.85
C GLN A 504 -19.79 -17.64 10.82
N SER A 505 -18.88 -16.77 11.25
CA SER A 505 -18.11 -15.90 10.36
C SER A 505 -16.79 -16.51 9.92
N GLN A 506 -16.27 -17.51 10.64
CA GLN A 506 -14.98 -18.14 10.37
C GLN A 506 -15.08 -19.20 9.27
N PHE A 507 -14.16 -19.12 8.31
CA PHE A 507 -14.22 -19.94 7.08
C PHE A 507 -12.87 -20.50 6.64
N MET A 508 -11.76 -20.18 7.31
CA MET A 508 -10.41 -20.51 6.83
C MET A 508 -10.21 -22.01 6.53
N GLY A 509 -10.74 -22.88 7.39
CA GLY A 509 -10.67 -24.33 7.19
C GLY A 509 -11.46 -24.89 6.02
N GLN A 510 -12.37 -24.09 5.45
CA GLN A 510 -13.13 -24.42 4.25
C GLN A 510 -12.42 -23.94 2.97
N THR A 511 -11.22 -23.36 3.09
CA THR A 511 -10.41 -22.87 1.98
C THR A 511 -9.16 -23.74 1.75
N PRO A 512 -8.54 -23.66 0.56
CA PRO A 512 -7.24 -24.29 0.31
C PRO A 512 -6.10 -23.78 1.20
N LEU A 513 -6.27 -22.64 1.88
CA LEU A 513 -5.27 -22.11 2.81
C LEU A 513 -5.17 -22.97 4.08
N GLY A 514 -6.27 -23.59 4.51
CA GLY A 514 -6.35 -24.46 5.68
C GLY A 514 -6.40 -23.73 7.02
N GLU A 515 -6.44 -24.49 8.11
CA GLU A 515 -6.49 -24.01 9.50
C GLU A 515 -5.12 -24.05 10.18
N GLY A 516 -4.99 -23.30 11.26
CA GLY A 516 -3.85 -23.33 12.20
C GLY A 516 -2.60 -22.62 11.68
N LYS A 517 -2.66 -21.98 10.52
CA LYS A 517 -1.51 -21.31 9.89
C LYS A 517 -1.41 -19.84 10.30
N LYS A 518 -0.18 -19.33 10.31
CA LYS A 518 0.08 -17.90 10.37
C LYS A 518 0.24 -17.35 8.93
N PHE A 519 -0.05 -16.07 8.77
CA PHE A 519 0.10 -15.32 7.53
C PHE A 519 0.85 -14.01 7.81
N ARG A 520 1.31 -13.36 6.75
CA ARG A 520 1.93 -12.02 6.81
C ARG A 520 0.88 -10.99 6.38
N PHE A 521 0.26 -10.33 7.35
CA PHE A 521 -0.76 -9.32 7.15
C PHE A 521 -0.14 -7.93 6.97
N PHE A 522 -0.71 -7.15 6.07
CA PHE A 522 -0.29 -5.78 5.77
C PHE A 522 -1.43 -4.82 6.09
N HIS A 523 -1.10 -3.60 6.47
CA HIS A 523 -2.11 -2.55 6.49
C HIS A 523 -2.67 -2.35 5.07
N PRO A 524 -3.98 -2.55 4.83
CA PRO A 524 -4.51 -2.67 3.47
C PRO A 524 -4.32 -1.42 2.60
N THR A 525 -4.65 -0.22 3.11
CA THR A 525 -4.49 1.00 2.30
C THR A 525 -3.02 1.42 2.11
N ALA A 526 -2.15 1.12 3.07
CA ALA A 526 -0.72 1.37 2.94
C ALA A 526 -0.09 0.46 1.88
N PHE A 527 -0.44 -0.82 1.87
CA PHE A 527 -0.04 -1.77 0.82
C PHE A 527 -0.49 -1.27 -0.56
N ILE A 528 -1.77 -0.91 -0.70
CA ILE A 528 -2.31 -0.38 -1.97
C ILE A 528 -1.56 0.88 -2.38
N ARG A 529 -1.42 1.87 -1.49
CA ARG A 529 -0.74 3.14 -1.80
C ARG A 529 0.71 2.94 -2.21
N HIS A 530 1.42 2.03 -1.55
CA HIS A 530 2.81 1.71 -1.86
C HIS A 530 2.93 1.07 -3.23
N PHE A 531 2.20 -0.01 -3.51
CA PHE A 531 2.29 -0.69 -4.80
C PHE A 531 1.60 0.06 -5.96
N ARG A 532 0.74 1.06 -5.70
CA ARG A 532 0.27 1.99 -6.76
C ARG A 532 1.38 2.83 -7.36
N LYS A 533 2.45 3.08 -6.59
CA LYS A 533 3.66 3.73 -7.06
C LYS A 533 4.54 2.81 -7.91
N CYS A 534 4.31 1.49 -7.82
CA CYS A 534 4.91 0.53 -8.74
C CYS A 534 4.29 0.72 -10.13
N GLY A 535 5.02 1.36 -11.05
CA GLY A 535 4.59 1.54 -12.45
C GLY A 535 4.79 0.31 -13.35
N TRP A 536 5.24 -0.81 -12.78
CA TRP A 536 5.51 -2.02 -13.55
C TRP A 536 4.23 -2.60 -14.14
N LEU A 537 4.31 -3.00 -15.41
CA LEU A 537 3.26 -3.68 -16.15
C LEU A 537 3.77 -5.06 -16.55
N SER A 538 3.00 -6.09 -16.24
CA SER A 538 3.21 -7.42 -16.81
C SER A 538 3.17 -7.34 -18.33
N ARG A 539 3.74 -8.38 -18.97
CA ARG A 539 3.72 -8.51 -20.43
C ARG A 539 2.31 -8.39 -21.01
N ILE A 540 1.32 -8.99 -20.36
CA ILE A 540 -0.06 -9.00 -20.80
C ILE A 540 -0.67 -7.60 -20.68
N GLU A 541 -0.41 -6.90 -19.57
CA GLU A 541 -0.87 -5.52 -19.37
C GLU A 541 -0.27 -4.57 -20.41
N LEU A 542 1.03 -4.68 -20.69
CA LEU A 542 1.69 -3.88 -21.72
C LEU A 542 1.11 -4.15 -23.12
N GLN A 543 0.83 -5.41 -23.46
CA GLN A 543 0.18 -5.76 -24.73
C GLN A 543 -1.20 -5.11 -24.89
N HIS A 544 -1.94 -4.94 -23.80
CA HIS A 544 -3.25 -4.28 -23.81
C HIS A 544 -3.17 -2.77 -24.03
N LEU A 545 -2.00 -2.14 -23.82
CA LEU A 545 -1.78 -0.74 -24.16
C LEU A 545 -1.52 -0.52 -25.67
N LEU A 546 -1.18 -1.58 -26.42
CA LEU A 546 -0.88 -1.47 -27.84
C LEU A 546 -2.18 -1.53 -28.67
N PRO A 547 -2.38 -0.60 -29.62
CA PRO A 547 -3.55 -0.63 -30.49
C PRO A 547 -3.52 -1.90 -31.35
N ARG A 548 -4.57 -2.73 -31.25
CA ARG A 548 -4.70 -3.94 -32.09
C ARG A 548 -4.88 -3.62 -33.57
N ASN A 549 -5.47 -2.46 -33.86
CA ASN A 549 -5.68 -1.96 -35.21
C ASN A 549 -5.34 -0.48 -35.29
N VAL A 550 -4.76 -0.05 -36.41
CA VAL A 550 -4.60 1.35 -36.77
C VAL A 550 -5.47 1.67 -37.98
N VAL A 551 -5.99 2.90 -38.00
CA VAL A 551 -6.77 3.39 -39.13
C VAL A 551 -5.82 3.96 -40.17
N GLN A 552 -5.71 3.30 -41.33
CA GLN A 552 -4.88 3.78 -42.42
C GLN A 552 -5.68 4.74 -43.30
N LYS A 553 -5.15 5.95 -43.52
CA LYS A 553 -5.72 6.93 -44.44
C LYS A 553 -5.73 6.40 -45.86
N SER A 554 -6.88 5.90 -46.26
CA SER A 554 -7.20 5.30 -47.55
C SER A 554 -8.66 5.61 -47.89
N THR A 555 -9.07 5.38 -49.14
CA THR A 555 -10.47 5.61 -49.57
C THR A 555 -11.07 4.30 -50.06
N PRO A 556 -12.01 3.69 -49.31
CA PRO A 556 -12.45 4.06 -47.95
C PRO A 556 -11.36 3.79 -46.90
N TRP A 557 -11.51 4.37 -45.71
CA TRP A 557 -10.62 4.09 -44.57
C TRP A 557 -10.56 2.58 -44.30
N LYS A 558 -9.36 2.06 -44.10
CA LYS A 558 -9.14 0.65 -43.80
C LYS A 558 -8.58 0.50 -42.40
N TRP A 559 -9.20 -0.40 -41.64
CA TRP A 559 -8.62 -0.93 -40.42
C TRP A 559 -7.52 -1.90 -40.80
N GLN A 560 -6.30 -1.66 -40.32
CA GLN A 560 -5.17 -2.56 -40.50
C GLN A 560 -4.75 -3.08 -39.14
N GLN A 561 -4.64 -4.41 -39.03
CA GLN A 561 -4.10 -5.04 -37.83
C GLN A 561 -2.63 -4.66 -37.68
N VAL A 562 -2.25 -4.21 -36.49
CA VAL A 562 -0.87 -3.85 -36.19
C VAL A 562 -0.04 -5.13 -36.07
N SER A 563 1.04 -5.23 -36.85
CA SER A 563 2.00 -6.32 -36.72
C SER A 563 2.95 -6.05 -35.55
N LEU A 564 2.89 -6.88 -34.52
CA LEU A 564 3.78 -6.79 -33.35
C LEU A 564 5.13 -7.48 -33.56
N ARG A 565 5.48 -7.90 -34.79
CA ARG A 565 6.77 -8.58 -35.06
C ARG A 565 8.00 -7.76 -34.62
N GLY A 566 7.95 -6.42 -34.71
CA GLY A 566 9.03 -5.54 -34.26
C GLY A 566 9.14 -5.41 -32.73
N ALA A 567 8.10 -5.80 -31.99
CA ALA A 567 8.08 -5.83 -30.52
C ALA A 567 8.28 -7.26 -29.97
N ALA A 568 8.68 -8.22 -30.81
CA ALA A 568 8.79 -9.62 -30.44
C ALA A 568 9.75 -9.84 -29.25
N SER A 569 10.83 -9.06 -29.16
CA SER A 569 11.78 -9.10 -28.05
C SER A 569 11.17 -8.62 -26.73
N MET A 570 10.48 -7.47 -26.72
CA MET A 570 9.73 -6.97 -25.55
C MET A 570 8.61 -7.92 -25.11
N LEU A 571 8.02 -8.67 -26.04
CA LEU A 571 6.88 -9.56 -25.82
C LEU A 571 7.25 -11.05 -25.67
N ALA A 572 8.53 -11.40 -25.65
CA ALA A 572 9.00 -12.78 -25.45
C ALA A 572 8.82 -13.22 -23.98
N VAL A 573 8.62 -14.52 -23.75
CA VAL A 573 8.29 -15.08 -22.41
C VAL A 573 9.54 -15.23 -21.54
N ASP A 574 10.72 -15.32 -22.15
CA ASP A 574 11.98 -15.80 -21.59
C ASP A 574 13.17 -14.86 -21.88
N ASN A 575 12.93 -13.56 -22.06
CA ASN A 575 13.93 -12.61 -22.54
C ASN A 575 14.35 -11.59 -21.46
N GLN A 576 15.66 -11.38 -21.31
CA GLN A 576 16.30 -10.30 -20.52
C GLN A 576 15.79 -8.90 -20.90
N ASP A 577 15.19 -8.73 -22.09
CA ASP A 577 14.52 -7.49 -22.49
C ASP A 577 13.27 -7.13 -21.66
N ALA A 578 12.90 -7.94 -20.65
CA ALA A 578 11.88 -7.59 -19.66
C ALA A 578 12.15 -6.25 -18.96
N MET A 579 13.41 -5.82 -18.87
CA MET A 579 13.83 -4.46 -18.45
C MET A 579 13.09 -3.34 -19.20
N GLN A 580 12.61 -3.58 -20.42
CA GLN A 580 11.89 -2.58 -21.23
C GLN A 580 10.39 -2.45 -20.90
N ARG A 581 9.84 -3.26 -19.97
CA ARG A 581 8.40 -3.25 -19.62
C ARG A 581 8.03 -2.23 -18.54
N HIS A 582 8.98 -1.42 -18.09
CA HIS A 582 8.72 -0.29 -17.20
C HIS A 582 7.93 0.79 -17.95
N TRP A 583 6.77 1.20 -17.42
CA TRP A 583 6.01 2.31 -17.99
C TRP A 583 6.62 3.65 -17.54
N TYR A 584 7.81 3.95 -18.05
CA TYR A 584 8.23 5.33 -18.25
C TYR A 584 8.17 5.60 -19.76
N PRO A 585 7.57 6.71 -20.20
CA PRO A 585 7.53 7.02 -21.63
C PRO A 585 8.97 7.19 -22.11
N LYS A 586 9.52 6.17 -22.78
CA LYS A 586 10.56 6.38 -23.78
C LYS A 586 9.92 7.28 -24.83
N LEU A 587 10.14 8.59 -24.71
CA LEU A 587 9.91 9.53 -25.79
C LEU A 587 10.98 9.23 -26.83
N ASP A 588 10.70 8.23 -27.65
CA ASP A 588 11.49 7.87 -28.82
C ASP A 588 11.24 8.95 -29.89
N TYR A 589 11.88 10.11 -29.71
CA TYR A 589 12.00 11.10 -30.77
C TYR A 589 13.19 10.70 -31.65
N GLY A 590 12.94 9.78 -32.58
CA GLY A 590 13.75 9.72 -33.78
C GLY A 590 13.73 11.09 -34.48
N PRO A 591 14.83 11.51 -35.13
CA PRO A 591 14.88 12.79 -35.82
C PRO A 591 13.77 12.82 -36.88
N ARG A 592 12.82 13.76 -36.71
CA ARG A 592 12.00 14.20 -37.83
C ARG A 592 12.80 15.27 -38.54
N ASP A 593 13.29 14.91 -39.72
CA ASP A 593 13.69 15.88 -40.75
C ASP A 593 12.55 16.86 -41.07
#